data_AF-A0A5C4QMW5-F1
#
_entry.id   AF-A0A5C4QMW5-F1
#
_cell.length_a   1.000
_cell.length_b   1.000
_cell.length_c   1.000
_cell.angle_alpha   90.00
_cell.angle_beta   90.00
_cell.angle_gamma   90.00
#
_symmetry.space_group_name_H-M   'P 1'
#
loop_
_entity.id
_entity.type
_entity.pdbx_description
1 polymer ?
#
loop_
_entity_poly.entity_id
_entity_poly.type
_entity_poly.pdbx_seq_one_letter_code
_entity_poly.pdbx_strand_id
1 'polypeptide(L)'
;MTEFDRLFQQTRQALASMRSTGQVPDGLDVQPARGTGSAAGGQVEVVAVGQRVESVTVDPRALRMGAEMLGEQITLAVNAALDDLRLAAGEAADAPAVDPVALGQQLDELQNESVRSMAAMTDALTDAVRRIQQAAR
;
A
#
# COMPACT_ATOMS: atom_id res chain seq x y z
N MET A 1 2.96 -21.88 37.87
CA MET A 1 2.99 -21.36 36.49
C MET A 1 2.31 -20.01 36.53
N THR A 2 3.10 -18.95 36.61
CA THR A 2 2.73 -17.67 37.22
C THR A 2 2.00 -16.75 36.23
N GLU A 3 1.10 -15.91 36.74
CA GLU A 3 0.33 -14.89 36.00
C GLU A 3 1.22 -13.97 35.15
N PHE A 4 2.47 -13.79 35.59
CA PHE A 4 3.55 -13.13 34.86
C PHE A 4 3.87 -13.75 33.49
N ASP A 5 3.86 -15.07 33.37
CA ASP A 5 4.13 -15.77 32.11
C ASP A 5 3.01 -15.54 31.09
N ARG A 6 1.76 -15.45 31.56
CA ARG A 6 0.60 -15.10 30.72
C ARG A 6 0.71 -13.68 30.20
N LEU A 7 1.07 -12.74 31.07
CA LEU A 7 1.20 -11.33 30.69
C LEU A 7 2.30 -11.14 29.64
N PHE A 8 3.43 -11.85 29.79
CA PHE A 8 4.53 -11.85 28.82
C PHE A 8 4.14 -12.46 27.46
N GLN A 9 3.34 -13.54 27.47
CA GLN A 9 2.82 -14.10 26.23
C GLN A 9 1.83 -13.16 25.53
N GLN A 10 0.94 -12.50 26.29
CA GLN A 10 -0.02 -11.54 25.75
C GLN A 10 0.67 -10.32 25.13
N THR A 11 1.71 -9.78 25.76
CA THR A 11 2.49 -8.66 25.19
C THR A 11 3.26 -9.09 23.94
N ARG A 12 3.87 -10.27 23.93
CA ARG A 12 4.50 -10.81 22.71
C ARG A 12 3.50 -11.01 21.57
N GLN A 13 2.30 -11.48 21.89
CA GLN A 13 1.24 -11.70 20.91
C GLN A 13 0.72 -10.36 20.37
N ALA A 14 0.48 -9.36 21.23
CA ALA A 14 0.10 -8.01 20.81
C ALA A 14 1.16 -7.34 19.92
N LEU A 15 2.45 -7.49 20.26
CA LEU A 15 3.55 -6.98 19.43
C LEU A 15 3.66 -7.72 18.08
N ALA A 16 3.36 -9.02 18.04
CA ALA A 16 3.27 -9.78 16.79
C ALA A 16 2.09 -9.30 15.93
N SER A 17 0.93 -9.00 16.53
CA SER A 17 -0.23 -8.43 15.85
C SER A 17 0.09 -7.06 15.26
N MET A 18 0.70 -6.16 16.03
CA MET A 18 1.07 -4.83 15.55
C MET A 18 2.13 -4.89 14.46
N ARG A 19 3.05 -5.87 14.51
CA ARG A 19 3.99 -6.12 13.41
C ARG A 19 3.28 -6.65 12.16
N SER A 20 2.22 -7.45 12.30
CA SER A 20 1.41 -7.88 11.16
C SER A 20 0.53 -6.76 10.56
N THR A 21 0.06 -5.81 11.38
CA THR A 21 -0.77 -4.68 10.92
C THR A 21 0.09 -3.50 10.42
N GLY A 22 1.30 -3.33 10.97
CA GLY A 22 2.27 -2.29 10.63
C GLY A 22 3.38 -2.75 9.71
N GLN A 23 3.34 -3.99 9.22
CA GLN A 23 4.06 -4.35 8.01
C GLN A 23 3.39 -3.58 6.89
N VAL A 24 3.91 -2.39 6.60
CA VAL A 24 3.86 -1.85 5.25
C VAL A 24 4.30 -3.02 4.38
N PRO A 25 3.44 -3.55 3.50
CA PRO A 25 3.84 -4.65 2.63
C PRO A 25 5.14 -4.20 1.96
N ASP A 26 6.23 -4.87 2.27
CA ASP A 26 7.46 -4.78 1.50
C ASP A 26 7.07 -5.41 0.16
N GLY A 27 6.61 -4.57 -0.77
CA GLY A 27 5.76 -4.99 -1.89
C GLY A 27 4.27 -4.64 -1.75
N LEU A 28 3.93 -3.39 -1.46
CA LEU A 28 2.85 -2.80 -2.27
C LEU A 28 3.43 -2.84 -3.69
N ASP A 29 3.16 -3.93 -4.41
CA ASP A 29 3.16 -3.97 -5.86
C ASP A 29 2.14 -2.91 -6.29
N VAL A 30 2.50 -1.63 -6.17
CA VAL A 30 1.87 -0.57 -6.92
C VAL A 30 2.30 -0.87 -8.34
N GLN A 31 1.60 -1.84 -8.94
CA GLN A 31 1.75 -2.14 -10.35
C GLN A 31 1.55 -0.80 -11.04
N PRO A 32 2.59 -0.30 -11.73
CA PRO A 32 2.49 0.98 -12.39
C PRO A 32 1.24 0.94 -13.26
N ALA A 33 0.41 1.98 -13.16
CA ALA A 33 -0.81 2.08 -13.95
C ALA A 33 -0.49 1.70 -15.40
N ARG A 34 -1.38 0.89 -16.00
CA ARG A 34 -1.19 0.34 -17.33
C ARG A 34 -2.38 0.77 -18.17
N GLY A 35 -2.09 1.43 -19.29
CA GLY A 35 -3.08 1.83 -20.29
C GLY A 35 -2.88 1.06 -21.58
N THR A 36 -3.98 0.80 -22.28
CA THR A 36 -4.00 0.12 -23.57
C THR A 36 -4.70 0.96 -24.62
N GLY A 37 -4.20 0.90 -25.85
CA GLY A 37 -4.76 1.64 -26.98
C GLY A 37 -4.76 0.80 -28.23
N SER A 38 -5.80 0.95 -29.05
CA SER A 38 -5.96 0.18 -30.28
C SER A 38 -6.44 1.06 -31.43
N ALA A 39 -5.98 0.77 -32.64
CA ALA A 39 -6.40 1.44 -33.86
C ALA A 39 -6.53 0.45 -35.03
N ALA A 40 -7.04 0.93 -36.17
CA ALA A 40 -7.28 0.13 -37.37
C ALA A 40 -8.07 -1.17 -37.12
N GLY A 41 -9.02 -1.14 -36.18
CA GLY A 41 -9.83 -2.31 -35.81
C GLY A 41 -9.03 -3.44 -35.14
N GLY A 42 -8.04 -3.11 -34.30
CA GLY A 42 -7.22 -4.10 -33.60
C GLY A 42 -5.91 -4.46 -34.30
N GLN A 43 -5.62 -3.86 -35.45
CA GLN A 43 -4.38 -4.16 -36.18
C GLN A 43 -3.17 -3.39 -35.65
N VAL A 44 -3.39 -2.35 -34.85
CA VAL A 44 -2.32 -1.68 -34.10
C VAL A 44 -2.73 -1.65 -32.64
N GLU A 45 -1.89 -2.20 -31.78
CA GLU A 45 -2.10 -2.21 -30.33
C GLU A 45 -0.89 -1.60 -29.63
N VAL A 46 -1.15 -0.77 -28.63
CA VAL A 46 -0.14 -0.08 -27.84
C VAL A 46 -0.43 -0.31 -26.37
N VAL A 47 0.62 -0.59 -25.61
CA VAL A 47 0.57 -0.65 -24.16
C VAL A 47 1.48 0.42 -23.59
N ALA A 48 0.96 1.21 -22.67
CA ALA A 48 1.72 2.20 -21.91
C ALA A 48 1.71 1.84 -20.42
N VAL A 49 2.85 2.01 -19.75
CA VAL A 49 3.02 1.71 -18.33
C VAL A 49 3.71 2.89 -17.66
N GLY A 50 3.09 3.41 -16.59
CA GLY A 50 3.57 4.58 -15.86
C GLY A 50 3.55 5.87 -16.69
N GLN A 51 4.64 6.21 -17.36
CA GLN A 51 4.76 7.38 -18.26
C GLN A 51 5.46 7.04 -19.58
N ARG A 52 5.56 5.76 -19.93
CA ARG A 52 6.28 5.30 -21.12
C ARG A 52 5.45 4.28 -21.89
N VAL A 53 5.65 4.23 -23.20
CA VAL A 53 5.15 3.14 -24.04
C VAL A 53 6.00 1.90 -23.76
N GLU A 54 5.35 0.81 -23.36
CA GLU A 54 5.95 -0.51 -23.09
C GLU A 54 6.09 -1.31 -24.39
N SER A 55 5.03 -1.35 -25.21
CA SER A 55 5.01 -2.14 -26.43
C SER A 55 4.12 -1.52 -27.50
N VAL A 56 4.51 -1.71 -28.77
CA VAL A 56 3.68 -1.42 -29.94
C VAL A 56 3.66 -2.69 -30.80
N THR A 57 2.47 -3.23 -31.02
CA THR A 57 2.22 -4.40 -31.85
C THR A 57 1.48 -3.97 -33.10
N VAL A 58 2.02 -4.34 -34.27
CA VAL A 58 1.40 -4.04 -35.57
C VAL A 58 1.15 -5.36 -36.30
N ASP A 59 -0.11 -5.62 -36.62
CA ASP A 59 -0.50 -6.77 -37.44
C ASP A 59 0.05 -6.58 -38.87
N PRO A 60 0.61 -7.64 -39.49
CA PRO A 60 1.09 -7.59 -40.87
C PRO A 60 0.09 -7.05 -41.90
N ARG A 61 -1.21 -7.13 -41.63
CA ARG A 61 -2.28 -6.56 -42.46
C ARG A 61 -2.26 -5.04 -42.47
N ALA A 62 -1.94 -4.39 -41.35
CA ALA A 62 -1.82 -2.93 -41.26
C ALA A 62 -0.63 -2.40 -42.07
N LEU A 63 0.43 -3.19 -42.25
CA LEU A 63 1.57 -2.82 -43.09
C LEU A 63 1.19 -2.59 -44.56
N ARG A 64 0.04 -3.11 -45.01
CA ARG A 64 -0.47 -2.91 -46.38
C ARG A 64 -1.18 -1.57 -46.58
N MET A 65 -1.47 -0.83 -45.51
CA MET A 65 -2.21 0.44 -45.56
C MET A 65 -1.38 1.61 -46.12
N GLY A 66 -0.06 1.41 -46.30
CA GLY A 66 0.87 2.47 -46.68
C GLY A 66 1.43 3.21 -45.47
N ALA A 67 2.65 3.74 -45.60
CA ALA A 67 3.41 4.28 -44.46
C ALA A 67 2.73 5.49 -43.78
N GLU A 68 2.08 6.36 -44.55
CA GLU A 68 1.38 7.55 -44.05
C GLU A 68 0.18 7.16 -43.17
N MET A 69 -0.75 6.38 -43.74
CA MET A 69 -1.91 5.85 -43.00
C MET A 69 -1.48 5.03 -41.78
N LEU A 70 -0.43 4.22 -41.89
CA LEU A 70 0.08 3.45 -40.75
C LEU A 70 0.59 4.37 -39.63
N GLY A 71 1.31 5.45 -39.97
CA GLY A 71 1.77 6.44 -39.00
C GLY A 71 0.62 7.11 -38.25
N GLU A 72 -0.48 7.43 -38.95
CA GLU A 72 -1.70 7.96 -38.34
C GLU A 72 -2.34 6.97 -37.37
N GLN A 73 -2.47 5.70 -37.77
CA GLN A 73 -3.07 4.66 -36.92
C GLN A 73 -2.21 4.37 -35.69
N ILE A 74 -0.88 4.38 -35.82
CA ILE A 74 0.02 4.27 -34.67
C ILE A 74 -0.15 5.44 -33.72
N THR A 75 -0.21 6.67 -34.25
CA THR A 75 -0.41 7.88 -33.43
C THR A 75 -1.73 7.81 -32.65
N LEU A 76 -2.81 7.37 -33.31
CA LEU A 76 -4.10 7.15 -32.67
C LEU A 76 -4.02 6.13 -31.54
N ALA A 77 -3.41 4.96 -31.79
CA ALA A 77 -3.28 3.92 -30.79
C ALA A 77 -2.41 4.34 -29.59
N VAL A 78 -1.32 5.09 -29.84
CA VAL A 78 -0.45 5.61 -28.78
C VAL A 78 -1.20 6.61 -27.90
N ASN A 79 -1.90 7.57 -28.51
CA ASN A 79 -2.66 8.56 -27.74
C ASN A 79 -3.76 7.89 -26.92
N ALA A 80 -4.48 6.92 -27.50
CA ALA A 80 -5.47 6.12 -26.78
C ALA A 80 -4.86 5.39 -25.57
N ALA A 81 -3.68 4.78 -25.72
CA ALA A 81 -3.00 4.10 -24.62
C ALA A 81 -2.57 5.07 -23.50
N LEU A 82 -2.14 6.28 -23.86
CA LEU A 82 -1.77 7.32 -22.89
C LEU A 82 -2.99 7.92 -22.18
N ASP A 83 -4.11 8.05 -22.87
CA ASP A 83 -5.36 8.52 -22.27
C ASP A 83 -5.94 7.49 -21.30
N ASP A 84 -5.94 6.21 -21.70
CA ASP A 84 -6.32 5.09 -20.82
C ASP A 84 -5.42 5.01 -19.58
N LEU A 85 -4.11 5.21 -19.77
CA LEU A 85 -3.13 5.28 -18.67
C LEU A 85 -3.42 6.42 -17.69
N ARG A 86 -3.79 7.61 -18.19
CA ARG A 86 -4.14 8.76 -17.34
C ARG A 86 -5.42 8.52 -16.57
N LEU A 87 -6.41 7.87 -17.19
CA LEU A 87 -7.64 7.47 -16.52
C LEU A 87 -7.35 6.46 -15.41
N ALA A 88 -6.61 5.39 -15.71
CA ALA A 88 -6.21 4.38 -14.72
C ALA A 88 -5.40 4.98 -13.56
N ALA A 89 -4.51 5.95 -13.84
CA ALA A 89 -3.76 6.66 -12.81
C ALA A 89 -4.64 7.61 -11.97
N GLY A 90 -5.63 8.26 -12.58
CA GLY A 90 -6.62 9.10 -11.90
C GLY A 90 -7.54 8.30 -10.99
N GLU A 91 -8.05 7.16 -11.47
CA GLU A 91 -8.85 6.22 -10.67
C GLU A 91 -8.04 5.65 -9.49
N ALA A 92 -6.75 5.37 -9.68
CA ALA A 92 -5.87 4.96 -8.59
C ALA A 92 -5.63 6.08 -7.56
N ALA A 93 -5.71 7.35 -7.96
CA ALA A 93 -5.62 8.49 -7.04
C ALA A 93 -6.94 8.77 -6.28
N ASP A 94 -8.08 8.38 -6.85
CA ASP A 94 -9.42 8.45 -6.22
C ASP A 94 -9.73 7.23 -5.32
N ALA A 95 -8.84 6.22 -5.26
CA ALA A 95 -8.85 5.24 -4.19
C ALA A 95 -8.76 5.97 -2.84
N PRO A 96 -9.47 5.52 -1.78
CA PRO A 96 -9.61 6.28 -0.55
C PRO A 96 -8.23 6.66 -0.01
N ALA A 97 -7.89 7.94 -0.18
CA ALA A 97 -6.65 8.51 0.31
C ALA A 97 -6.63 8.26 1.82
N VAL A 98 -5.55 7.67 2.32
CA VAL A 98 -5.33 7.52 3.75
C VAL A 98 -5.45 8.91 4.38
N ASP A 99 -6.45 9.11 5.24
CA ASP A 99 -6.70 10.40 5.88
C ASP A 99 -5.59 10.67 6.92
N PRO A 100 -4.70 11.65 6.68
CA PRO A 100 -3.60 11.95 7.59
C PRO A 100 -4.08 12.49 8.94
N VAL A 101 -5.27 13.08 9.00
CA VAL A 101 -5.86 13.60 10.23
C VAL A 101 -6.35 12.45 11.10
N ALA A 102 -7.05 11.48 10.51
CA ALA A 102 -7.48 10.27 11.20
C ALA A 102 -6.27 9.45 11.71
N LEU A 103 -5.20 9.37 10.91
CA LEU A 103 -3.96 8.70 11.31
C LEU A 103 -3.28 9.43 12.48
N GLY A 104 -3.26 10.76 12.47
CA GLY A 104 -2.73 11.57 13.58
C GLY A 104 -3.49 11.33 14.89
N GLN A 105 -4.82 11.29 14.83
CA GLN A 105 -5.66 11.00 16.01
C GLN A 105 -5.38 9.61 16.59
N GLN A 106 -5.25 8.59 15.75
CA GLN A 106 -4.91 7.23 16.18
C GLN A 106 -3.51 7.14 16.81
N LEU A 107 -2.54 7.92 16.31
CA LEU A 107 -1.20 8.00 16.90
C LEU A 107 -1.22 8.68 18.26
N ASP A 108 -1.97 9.77 18.41
CA ASP A 108 -2.14 10.48 19.68
C ASP A 108 -2.83 9.60 20.73
N GLU A 109 -3.87 8.86 20.33
CA GLU A 109 -4.54 7.87 21.18
C GLU A 109 -3.58 6.77 21.62
N LEU A 110 -2.78 6.22 20.71
CA LEU A 110 -1.79 5.19 21.00
C LEU A 110 -0.69 5.69 21.94
N GLN A 111 -0.24 6.94 21.76
CA GLN A 111 0.77 7.56 22.63
C GLN A 111 0.22 7.78 24.05
N ASN A 112 -1.00 8.31 24.16
CA ASN A 112 -1.68 8.49 25.45
C ASN A 112 -1.90 7.15 26.17
N GLU A 113 -2.27 6.11 25.43
CA GLU A 113 -2.47 4.77 25.98
C GLU A 113 -1.16 4.13 26.44
N SER A 114 -0.06 4.40 25.72
CA SER A 114 1.28 3.94 26.10
C SER A 114 1.74 4.59 27.42
N VAL A 115 1.51 5.89 27.60
CA VAL A 115 1.83 6.61 28.84
C VAL A 115 1.05 6.04 30.03
N ARG A 116 -0.26 5.79 29.85
CA ARG A 116 -1.10 5.17 30.88
C ARG A 116 -0.63 3.76 31.22
N SER A 117 -0.31 2.94 30.21
CA SER A 117 0.22 1.59 30.42
C SER A 117 1.55 1.59 31.17
N MET A 118 2.46 2.53 30.86
CA MET A 118 3.73 2.68 31.59
C MET A 118 3.54 3.09 33.06
N ALA A 119 2.59 3.99 33.33
CA ALA A 119 2.25 4.40 34.70
C ALA A 119 1.71 3.19 35.50
N ALA A 120 0.75 2.45 34.94
CA ALA A 120 0.20 1.25 35.57
C ALA A 120 1.26 0.16 35.82
N MET A 121 2.21 -0.03 34.88
CA MET A 121 3.32 -0.96 35.05
C MET A 121 4.27 -0.53 36.18
N THR A 122 4.53 0.77 36.33
CA THR A 122 5.38 1.33 37.39
C THR A 122 4.73 1.16 38.77
N ASP A 123 3.43 1.37 38.87
CA ASP A 123 2.66 1.16 40.09
C ASP A 123 2.65 -0.33 40.49
N ALA A 124 2.40 -1.22 39.54
CA ALA A 124 2.44 -2.67 39.78
C ALA A 124 3.82 -3.16 40.26
N LEU A 125 4.91 -2.60 39.69
CA LEU A 125 6.27 -2.89 40.12
C LEU A 125 6.53 -2.40 41.56
N THR A 126 6.06 -1.19 41.88
CA THR A 126 6.21 -0.59 43.22
C THR A 126 5.48 -1.43 44.28
N ASP A 127 4.26 -1.88 43.97
CA ASP A 127 3.49 -2.73 44.87
C ASP A 127 4.09 -4.13 45.05
N ALA A 128 4.67 -4.71 43.99
CA ALA A 128 5.40 -5.97 44.10
C ALA A 128 6.61 -5.85 45.06
N VAL A 129 7.39 -4.76 44.97
CA VAL A 129 8.53 -4.49 45.86
C VAL A 129 8.07 -4.33 47.31
N ARG A 130 6.96 -3.59 47.56
CA ARG A 130 6.40 -3.45 48.91
C ARG A 130 5.99 -4.79 49.52
N ARG A 131 5.34 -5.66 48.74
CA ARG A 131 4.94 -7.00 49.20
C ARG A 131 6.14 -7.87 49.58
N ILE A 132 7.23 -7.81 48.80
CA ILE A 132 8.47 -8.54 49.09
C ILE A 132 9.09 -8.04 50.41
N GLN A 133 9.12 -6.72 50.64
CA GLN A 133 9.64 -6.13 51.87
C GLN A 133 8.79 -6.45 53.11
N GLN A 134 7.47 -6.60 52.94
CA GLN A 134 6.55 -6.98 54.02
C GLN A 134 6.65 -8.47 54.38
N ALA A 135 6.86 -9.34 53.39
CA ALA A 135 7.01 -10.79 53.61
C ALA A 135 8.38 -11.18 54.18
N ALA A 136 9.38 -10.29 54.11
CA ALA A 136 10.72 -10.49 54.67
C ALA A 136 10.85 -10.02 56.15
N ARG A 137 9.76 -9.54 56.75
CA ARG A 137 9.64 -9.23 58.19
C ARG A 137 8.82 -10.30 58.89
#